data_AF-A0A1W1BAU0-F1
#
_entry.id   AF-A0A1W1BAU0-F1
#
_cell.length_a   1.000
_cell.length_b   1.000
_cell.length_c   1.000
_cell.angle_alpha   90.00
_cell.angle_beta   90.00
_cell.angle_gamma   90.00
#
_symmetry.space_group_name_H-M   'P 1'
#
loop_
_entity.id
_entity.type
_entity.pdbx_description
1 polymer ?
#
loop_
_entity_poly.entity_id
_entity_poly.type
_entity_poly.pdbx_seq_one_letter_code
_entity_poly.pdbx_strand_id
1 'polypeptide(L)' 'MSIGDIFYIIAMILFSIMTFAIIRNYYRSKFNDDGQRLDMLDEYEDRDREDKR' A
#
# COMPACT_ATOMS: atom_id res chain seq x y z
N MET A 1 10.08 -28.55 -18.70
CA MET A 1 10.45 -27.82 -17.48
C MET A 1 11.18 -28.77 -16.56
N SER A 2 12.36 -28.39 -16.10
CA SER A 2 13.04 -29.09 -15.02
C SER A 2 12.29 -28.86 -13.69
N ILE A 3 12.55 -29.71 -12.69
CA ILE A 3 12.07 -29.48 -11.32
C ILE A 3 12.52 -28.11 -10.79
N GLY A 4 13.73 -27.67 -11.17
CA GLY A 4 14.25 -26.35 -10.81
C GLY A 4 13.41 -25.21 -11.39
N ASP A 5 12.91 -25.35 -12.61
CA ASP A 5 12.09 -24.32 -13.27
C ASP A 5 10.76 -24.14 -12.52
N ILE A 6 10.18 -25.23 -12.02
CA ILE A 6 8.93 -25.20 -11.24
C ILE A 6 9.16 -24.47 -9.91
N PHE A 7 10.23 -24.79 -9.19
CA PHE A 7 10.57 -24.10 -7.95
C PHE A 7 10.89 -22.62 -8.18
N TYR A 8 11.56 -22.28 -9.28
CA TYR A 8 11.85 -20.91 -9.64
C TYR A 8 10.57 -20.10 -9.90
N ILE A 9 9.62 -20.66 -10.66
CA ILE A 9 8.32 -20.01 -10.92
C ILE A 9 7.57 -19.77 -9.61
N ILE A 10 7.52 -20.77 -8.71
CA ILE A 10 6.89 -20.63 -7.40
C ILE A 10 7.57 -19.53 -6.58
N ALA A 11 8.91 -19.51 -6.55
CA ALA A 11 9.67 -18.49 -5.84
C ALA A 11 9.37 -17.07 -6.37
N MET A 12 9.26 -16.89 -7.69
CA MET A 12 8.91 -15.61 -8.30
C MET A 12 7.51 -15.14 -7.91
N ILE A 13 6.53 -16.04 -7.87
CA ILE A 13 5.17 -15.73 -7.42
C ILE A 13 5.19 -15.30 -5.95
N LEU A 14 5.85 -16.08 -5.07
CA LEU A 14 5.97 -15.75 -3.65
C LEU A 14 6.68 -14.41 -3.42
N PHE A 15 7.74 -14.13 -4.18
CA PHE A 15 8.46 -12.87 -4.13
C PHE A 15 7.56 -11.67 -4.50
N SER A 16 6.78 -11.80 -5.58
CA SER A 16 5.83 -10.75 -5.98
C SER A 16 4.76 -10.48 -4.91
N ILE A 17 4.22 -11.55 -4.29
CA ILE A 17 3.22 -11.43 -3.22
C ILE A 17 3.82 -10.74 -2.00
N MET A 18 5.01 -11.14 -1.57
CA MET A 18 5.70 -10.52 -0.44
C MET A 18 5.97 -9.03 -0.69
N THR A 19 6.46 -8.70 -1.89
CA THR A 19 6.73 -7.31 -2.28
C THR A 19 5.45 -6.46 -2.22
N PHE A 20 4.35 -6.97 -2.78
CA PHE A 20 3.06 -6.27 -2.75
C PHE A 20 2.52 -6.13 -1.33
N ALA A 21 2.66 -7.15 -0.49
CA ALA A 21 2.22 -7.12 0.90
C ALA A 21 2.99 -6.05 1.71
N ILE A 22 4.31 -5.95 1.53
CA ILE A 22 5.15 -4.94 2.19
C ILE A 22 4.72 -3.53 1.77
N ILE A 23 4.60 -3.29 0.46
CA ILE A 23 4.19 -1.98 -0.07
C ILE A 23 2.80 -1.61 0.45
N ARG A 24 1.83 -2.54 0.39
CA ARG A 24 0.47 -2.32 0.87
C ARG A 24 0.42 -2.03 2.36
N ASN A 25 1.22 -2.73 3.16
CA ASN A 25 1.27 -2.51 4.60
C ASN A 25 1.90 -1.14 4.93
N TYR A 26 2.98 -0.77 4.23
CA TYR A 26 3.59 0.55 4.36
C TYR A 26 2.60 1.67 3.98
N TYR A 27 1.84 1.47 2.90
CA TYR A 27 0.81 2.42 2.47
C TYR A 27 -0.28 2.54 3.54
N ARG A 28 -0.86 1.43 4.02
CA ARG A 28 -1.86 1.45 5.10
C ARG A 28 -1.38 2.05 6.41
N SER A 29 -0.09 1.94 6.71
CA SER A 29 0.48 2.56 7.92
C SER A 29 0.54 4.09 7.84
N LYS A 30 0.53 4.66 6.63
CA LYS A 30 0.72 6.11 6.42
C LYS A 30 -0.50 6.80 5.82
N PHE A 31 -1.34 6.05 5.13
CA PHE A 31 -2.49 6.56 4.39
C PHE A 31 -3.77 5.91 4.89
N ASN A 32 -4.82 6.73 5.04
CA ASN A 32 -6.17 6.25 5.33
C ASN A 32 -6.83 5.67 4.05
N ASP A 33 -8.04 5.13 4.19
CA ASP A 33 -8.77 4.52 3.07
C ASP A 33 -9.15 5.53 1.96
N ASP A 34 -9.17 6.83 2.29
CA ASP A 34 -9.37 7.94 1.35
C ASP A 34 -8.08 8.42 0.68
N GLY A 35 -6.95 7.74 0.93
CA GLY A 35 -5.65 8.06 0.35
C GLY A 35 -4.99 9.32 0.90
N GLN A 36 -5.51 9.87 2.00
CA GLN A 36 -4.91 10.98 2.73
C GLN A 36 -3.84 10.47 3.67
N ARG A 37 -2.78 11.25 3.85
CA ARG A 37 -1.76 10.91 4.84
C ARG A 37 -2.27 11.19 6.24
N LEU A 38 -2.13 10.21 7.14
CA LEU A 38 -2.58 10.29 8.52
C LEU A 38 -1.94 11.44 9.31
N ASP A 39 -0.74 11.88 8.91
CA ASP A 39 -0.03 12.99 9.57
C ASP A 39 -0.47 14.38 9.12
N MET A 40 -1.18 14.49 8.00
CA MET A 40 -1.73 15.76 7.48
C MET A 40 -3.26 15.79 7.58
N LEU A 41 -3.86 14.86 8.33
CA LEU A 41 -5.31 14.71 8.42
C LEU A 41 -6.00 16.00 8.91
N ASP A 42 -5.40 16.67 9.91
CA ASP A 42 -5.90 17.95 10.45
C ASP A 42 -5.96 19.05 9.38
N GLU A 43 -4.95 19.12 8.50
CA GLU A 43 -4.86 20.11 7.42
C GLU A 43 -5.84 19.83 6.25
N TYR A 44 -6.27 18.57 6.09
CA TYR A 44 -7.36 18.22 5.18
C TYR A 44 -8.73 18.56 5.79
N GLU A 45 -8.95 18.26 7.08
CA GLU A 45 -10.20 18.59 7.77
C GLU A 45 -10.47 20.10 7.83
N ASP A 46 -9.45 20.91 8.08
CA ASP A 46 -9.60 22.36 8.15
C ASP A 46 -9.93 22.98 6.77
N ARG A 47 -9.33 22.49 5.69
CA ARG A 47 -9.68 22.91 4.31
C ARG A 47 -11.12 22.57 3.95
N ASP A 48 -11.57 21.36 4.26
CA ASP A 48 -12.95 20.94 3.99
C ASP A 48 -14.00 21.77 4.77
N ARG A 49 -13.62 22.34 5.92
CA ARG A 49 -14.48 23.26 6.69
C ARG A 49 -14.48 24.68 6.13
N GLU A 50 -13.36 25.15 5.60
CA GLU A 50 -13.26 26.46 4.94
C GLU A 50 -14.04 26.50 3.63
N ASP A 51 -13.94 25.47 2.78
CA ASP A 51 -14.68 25.39 1.50
C ASP A 51 -16.21 25.28 1.68
N LYS A 52 -16.67 24.89 2.88
CA LYS A 52 -18.10 24.80 3.23
C LYS A 52 -18.70 26.07 3.84
N ARG A 53 -17.89 27.12 4.07
CA ARG A 53 -18.34 28.43 4.59
C ARG A 53 -18.56 29.45 3.48
#